data_AF-A0A0B1S3B3-F1
#
_entry.id   AF-A0A0B1S3B3-F1
#
_cell.length_a   1.000
_cell.length_b   1.000
_cell.length_c   1.000
_cell.angle_alpha   90.00
_cell.angle_beta   90.00
_cell.angle_gamma   90.00
#
_symmetry.space_group_name_H-M   'P 1'
#
loop_
_entity.id
_entity.type
_entity.pdbx_description
1 polymer ?
#
loop_
_entity_poly.entity_id
_entity_poly.type
_entity_poly.pdbx_seq_one_letter_code
_entity_poly.pdbx_strand_id
1 'polypeptide(L)'
;MAVRAHREFDERGLDFILTYFDNPEANIPRSVYNWIVNHGGPYFLQQVHEAACEVEETGQKLTWTAERVRRNRQRLEKLSGVRTSVAVLREEEEKGKTNEEETEGPISLLSRAQKFTFASLDLPAETYIITL
;
A
#
# COMPACT_ATOMS: atom_id res chain seq x y z
N MET A 1 2.35 -3.06 3.96
CA MET A 1 1.29 -2.57 4.85
C MET A 1 0.07 -2.24 4.03
N ALA A 2 -1.09 -2.75 4.42
CA ALA A 2 -2.39 -2.39 3.88
C ALA A 2 -3.26 -1.86 5.01
N VAL A 3 -4.05 -0.81 4.75
CA VAL A 3 -4.95 -0.18 5.73
C VAL A 3 -6.31 0.03 5.06
N ARG A 4 -7.37 -0.16 5.84
CA ARG A 4 -8.76 0.06 5.44
C ARG A 4 -9.51 0.70 6.60
N ALA A 5 -10.50 1.54 6.30
CA ALA A 5 -11.46 1.95 7.32
C ALA A 5 -12.16 0.71 7.92
N HIS A 6 -12.41 0.72 9.22
CA HIS A 6 -13.01 -0.44 9.89
C HIS A 6 -14.41 -0.76 9.32
N ARG A 7 -15.19 0.28 9.04
CA ARG A 7 -16.54 0.19 8.45
C ARG A 7 -16.74 1.27 7.39
N GLU A 8 -16.88 2.51 7.82
CA GLU A 8 -17.06 3.69 6.95
C GLU A 8 -15.85 4.64 7.04
N PHE A 9 -15.65 5.46 6.02
CA PHE A 9 -14.49 6.36 5.95
C PHE A 9 -14.48 7.41 7.06
N ASP A 10 -15.67 7.85 7.51
CA ASP A 10 -15.83 8.88 8.54
C ASP A 10 -15.98 8.28 9.96
N GLU A 11 -15.99 6.95 10.11
CA GLU A 11 -16.03 6.28 11.41
C GLU A 11 -14.62 6.17 12.02
N ARG A 12 -14.55 6.19 13.36
CA ARG A 12 -13.30 5.99 14.09
C ARG A 12 -12.79 4.56 13.93
N GLY A 13 -11.48 4.44 13.75
CA GLY A 13 -10.79 3.14 13.71
C GLY A 13 -10.41 2.69 12.30
N LEU A 14 -9.44 1.78 12.24
CA LEU A 14 -8.90 1.25 11.00
C LEU A 14 -8.50 -0.21 11.18
N ASP A 15 -8.69 -1.00 10.13
CA ASP A 15 -8.14 -2.34 10.01
C ASP A 15 -6.84 -2.25 9.22
N PHE A 16 -5.80 -2.96 9.68
CA PHE A 16 -4.54 -2.99 8.97
C PHE A 16 -3.91 -4.38 8.96
N ILE A 17 -3.16 -4.65 7.90
CA ILE A 17 -2.31 -5.83 7.77
C ILE A 17 -0.87 -5.35 7.55
N LEU A 18 0.01 -5.79 8.43
CA LEU A 18 1.45 -5.53 8.33
C LEU A 18 2.19 -6.83 8.04
N THR A 19 2.76 -6.92 6.85
CA THR A 19 3.71 -7.98 6.51
C THR A 19 5.12 -7.46 6.80
N TYR A 20 5.85 -8.17 7.64
CA TYR A 20 7.24 -7.86 8.00
C TYR A 20 8.11 -9.09 7.74
N PHE A 21 9.30 -8.85 7.20
CA PHE A 21 10.33 -9.85 6.98
C PHE A 21 11.69 -9.18 7.22
N ASP A 22 12.54 -9.85 7.99
CA ASP A 22 13.88 -9.37 8.31
C ASP A 22 14.81 -10.56 8.64
N ASN A 23 16.11 -10.36 8.49
CA ASN A 23 17.14 -11.28 8.97
C ASN A 23 17.87 -10.62 10.14
N PRO A 24 17.54 -10.98 11.40
CA PRO A 24 18.16 -10.35 12.56
C PRO A 24 19.62 -10.75 12.78
N GLU A 25 20.18 -11.68 11.97
CA GLU A 25 21.52 -12.25 12.13
C GLU A 25 21.80 -12.82 13.55
N ALA A 26 20.73 -13.09 14.29
CA ALA A 26 20.76 -13.56 15.67
C ALA A 26 19.69 -14.64 15.87
N ASN A 27 19.99 -15.62 16.72
CA ASN A 27 19.01 -16.62 17.13
C ASN A 27 18.13 -16.03 18.24
N ILE A 28 16.87 -15.75 17.92
CA ILE A 28 15.89 -15.25 18.89
C ILE A 28 15.29 -16.44 19.65
N PRO A 29 15.50 -16.56 20.97
CA PRO A 29 15.01 -17.70 21.74
C PRO A 29 13.48 -17.81 21.71
N ARG A 30 12.96 -19.04 21.72
CA ARG A 30 11.50 -19.31 21.72
C ARG A 30 10.77 -18.65 22.89
N SER A 31 11.41 -18.56 24.06
CA SER A 31 10.82 -17.87 25.23
C SER A 31 10.58 -16.39 24.97
N VAL A 32 11.49 -15.72 24.26
CA VAL A 32 11.35 -14.31 23.88
C VAL A 32 10.22 -14.15 22.88
N TYR A 33 10.15 -15.01 21.85
CA TYR A 33 9.01 -15.02 20.92
C TYR A 33 7.66 -15.22 21.62
N ASN A 34 7.58 -16.20 22.52
CA ASN A 34 6.37 -16.45 23.29
C ASN A 34 5.97 -15.23 24.15
N TRP A 35 6.95 -14.55 24.75
CA TRP A 35 6.68 -13.33 25.51
C TRP A 35 6.17 -12.20 24.60
N ILE A 36 6.78 -12.01 23.42
CA ILE A 36 6.36 -11.00 22.45
C ILE A 36 4.92 -11.25 22.01
N VAL A 37 4.56 -12.47 21.62
CA VAL A 37 3.20 -12.76 21.13
C VAL A 37 2.15 -12.59 22.23
N ASN A 38 2.45 -13.01 23.46
CA ASN A 38 1.45 -13.03 24.53
C ASN A 38 1.38 -11.74 25.37
N HIS A 39 2.46 -10.94 25.41
CA HIS A 39 2.54 -9.76 26.27
C HIS A 39 3.03 -8.54 25.49
N GLY A 40 4.20 -8.63 24.86
CA GLY A 40 4.84 -7.47 24.23
C GLY A 40 4.03 -6.86 23.09
N GLY A 41 3.47 -7.69 22.21
CA GLY A 41 2.65 -7.29 21.07
C GLY A 41 1.35 -6.61 21.49
N PRO A 42 0.50 -7.25 22.32
CA PRO A 42 -0.70 -6.62 22.85
C PRO A 42 -0.43 -5.31 23.58
N TYR A 43 0.60 -5.28 24.45
CA TYR A 43 1.01 -4.07 25.16
C TYR A 43 1.40 -2.94 24.20
N PHE A 44 2.22 -3.25 23.19
CA PHE A 44 2.60 -2.26 22.18
C PHE A 44 1.39 -1.70 21.41
N LEU A 45 0.45 -2.56 21.01
CA LEU A 45 -0.76 -2.12 20.32
C LEU A 45 -1.64 -1.21 21.19
N GLN A 46 -1.70 -1.49 22.50
CA GLN A 46 -2.36 -0.60 23.46
C GLN A 46 -1.70 0.77 23.50
N GLN A 47 -0.36 0.84 23.61
CA GLN A 47 0.35 2.13 23.61
C GLN A 47 0.12 2.93 22.33
N VAL A 48 0.10 2.26 21.17
CA VAL A 48 -0.19 2.91 19.87
C VAL A 48 -1.63 3.43 19.84
N HIS A 49 -2.59 2.68 20.38
CA HIS A 49 -3.98 3.09 20.47
C HIS A 49 -4.15 4.33 21.36
N GLU A 50 -3.56 4.32 22.57
CA GLU A 50 -3.59 5.44 23.50
C GLU A 50 -2.99 6.71 22.88
N ALA A 51 -1.82 6.59 22.24
CA ALA A 51 -1.20 7.72 21.54
C ALA A 51 -2.06 8.25 20.38
N ALA A 52 -2.76 7.38 19.65
CA ALA A 52 -3.68 7.79 18.59
C ALA A 52 -4.89 8.56 19.16
N CYS A 53 -5.45 8.10 20.28
CA CYS A 53 -6.52 8.79 20.99
C CYS A 53 -6.08 10.17 21.49
N GLU A 54 -4.89 10.27 22.09
CA GLU A 54 -4.35 11.55 22.56
C GLU A 54 -4.20 12.57 21.41
N VAL A 55 -3.69 12.13 20.26
CA VAL A 55 -3.56 12.99 19.06
C VAL A 55 -4.92 13.45 18.55
N GLU A 56 -5.91 12.56 18.56
CA GLU A 56 -7.29 12.90 18.19
C GLU A 56 -7.89 13.94 19.15
N GLU A 57 -7.79 13.70 20.46
CA GLU A 57 -8.34 14.56 21.51
C GLU A 57 -7.68 15.94 21.53
N THR A 58 -6.35 15.99 21.39
CA THR A 58 -5.58 17.25 21.37
C THR A 58 -5.83 18.04 20.08
N GLY A 59 -6.48 17.44 19.08
CA GLY A 59 -6.66 18.04 17.76
C GLY A 59 -5.34 18.37 17.08
N GLN A 60 -4.26 17.67 17.46
CA GLN A 60 -2.95 17.86 16.87
C GLN A 60 -3.02 17.42 15.40
N LYS A 61 -3.18 18.41 14.52
CA LYS A 61 -3.14 18.19 13.09
C LYS A 61 -1.73 17.72 12.74
N LEU A 62 -1.57 16.43 12.43
CA LEU A 62 -0.33 15.88 11.90
C LEU A 62 0.00 16.56 10.56
N THR A 63 0.66 17.71 10.64
CA THR A 63 0.95 18.60 9.50
C THR A 63 1.77 17.86 8.45
N TRP A 64 2.69 17.00 8.88
CA TRP A 64 3.62 16.31 8.00
C TRP A 64 2.91 15.40 6.98
N THR A 65 1.93 14.61 7.41
CA THR A 65 1.24 13.65 6.53
C THR A 65 0.29 14.38 5.58
N ALA A 66 -0.48 15.34 6.10
CA ALA A 66 -1.41 16.14 5.29
C ALA A 66 -0.68 16.96 4.21
N GLU A 67 0.45 17.59 4.57
CA GLU A 67 1.27 18.34 3.62
C GLU A 67 1.92 17.43 2.57
N ARG A 68 2.36 16.23 2.96
CA ARG A 68 2.98 15.28 2.03
C ARG A 68 1.95 14.72 1.04
N VAL A 69 0.73 14.41 1.50
CA VAL A 69 -0.38 14.00 0.64
C VAL A 69 -0.76 15.14 -0.32
N ARG A 70 -0.85 16.38 0.16
CA ARG A 70 -1.10 17.57 -0.68
C ARG A 70 -0.01 17.75 -1.74
N ARG A 71 1.27 17.64 -1.38
CA ARG A 71 2.39 17.71 -2.33
C ARG A 71 2.35 16.60 -3.37
N ASN A 72 2.02 15.37 -2.96
CA ASN A 72 1.89 14.25 -3.90
C ASN A 72 0.71 14.42 -4.85
N ARG A 73 -0.44 14.92 -4.37
CA ARG A 73 -1.59 15.26 -5.23
C ARG A 73 -1.22 16.31 -6.27
N GLN A 74 -0.57 17.40 -5.86
CA GLN A 74 -0.09 18.45 -6.77
C GLN A 74 0.91 17.93 -7.80
N ARG A 75 1.78 16.98 -7.42
CA ARG A 75 2.71 16.34 -8.36
C ARG A 75 1.98 15.48 -9.38
N LEU A 76 0.96 14.72 -8.95
CA LEU A 76 0.17 13.88 -9.85
C LEU A 76 -0.62 14.73 -10.85
N GLU A 77 -1.22 15.83 -10.40
CA GLU A 77 -1.93 16.80 -11.25
C GLU A 77 -1.01 17.46 -12.29
N LYS A 78 0.22 17.81 -11.88
CA LYS A 78 1.24 18.34 -12.81
C LYS A 78 1.67 17.29 -13.83
N LEU A 79 1.84 16.04 -13.42
CA LEU A 79 2.21 14.94 -14.32
C LEU A 79 1.07 14.59 -15.31
N SER A 80 -0.19 14.65 -14.88
CA SER A 80 -1.32 14.48 -15.80
C SER A 80 -1.42 15.64 -16.80
N GLY A 81 -1.16 16.87 -16.36
CA GLY A 81 -1.14 18.05 -17.25
C GLY A 81 -0.01 17.98 -18.29
N VAL A 82 1.16 17.45 -17.94
CA VAL A 82 2.28 17.24 -18.87
C VAL A 82 1.97 16.15 -19.92
N ARG A 83 1.21 15.10 -19.55
CA ARG A 83 0.74 14.09 -20.52
C ARG A 83 -0.20 14.69 -21.56
N THR A 84 -1.06 15.63 -21.17
CA THR A 84 -1.97 16.31 -22.10
C THR A 84 -1.23 17.26 -23.04
N SER A 85 -0.22 17.99 -22.56
CA SER A 85 0.56 18.89 -23.42
C SER A 85 1.54 18.16 -24.36
N VAL A 86 2.09 17.02 -23.97
CA VAL A 86 2.94 16.19 -24.85
C VAL A 86 2.12 15.46 -25.91
N ALA A 87 0.88 15.05 -25.60
CA ALA A 87 -0.02 14.49 -26.61
C ALA A 87 -0.43 15.54 -27.66
N VAL A 88 -0.73 16.78 -27.21
CA VAL A 88 -1.11 17.88 -28.11
C VAL A 88 0.05 18.34 -28.99
N LEU A 89 1.29 18.37 -28.48
CA LEU A 89 2.46 18.73 -29.30
C LEU A 89 2.88 17.64 -30.28
N ARG A 90 2.48 16.38 -30.06
CA ARG A 90 2.81 15.26 -30.96
C ARG A 90 1.81 15.10 -32.10
N GLU A 91 0.61 15.68 -31.99
CA GLU A 91 -0.39 15.68 -33.06
C GLU A 91 -0.15 16.78 -34.12
N GLU A 92 0.68 17.81 -33.84
CA GLU A 92 0.97 18.86 -34.82
C GLU A 92 2.18 18.60 -35.73
N GLU A 93 3.09 17.67 -35.39
CA GLU A 93 4.27 17.39 -36.23
C GLU A 93 4.08 16.33 -37.32
N GLU A 94 3.02 15.50 -37.28
CA GLU A 94 2.80 14.45 -38.29
C GLU A 94 1.77 14.84 -39.36
N LYS A 95 2.10 15.85 -40.16
CA LYS A 95 1.42 16.06 -41.45
C LYS A 95 2.39 16.44 -42.56
N GLY A 96 3.23 15.49 -42.97
CA GLY A 96 3.96 15.64 -44.23
C GLY A 96 5.15 14.70 -44.45
N LYS A 97 4.88 13.43 -44.78
CA LYS A 97 5.43 12.69 -45.95
C LYS A 97 5.34 11.18 -45.77
N THR A 98 4.54 10.57 -46.63
CA THR A 98 4.68 9.20 -47.09
C THR A 98 6.01 9.03 -47.82
N ASN A 99 6.78 7.99 -47.49
CA ASN A 99 7.10 6.91 -48.42
C ASN A 99 7.73 5.72 -47.69
N GLU A 100 7.34 4.55 -48.20
CA GLU A 100 7.60 3.17 -47.82
C GLU A 100 9.09 2.79 -47.77
N GLU A 101 9.48 2.02 -46.77
CA GLU A 101 10.25 0.78 -46.99
C GLU A 101 10.13 -0.16 -45.76
N GLU A 102 9.81 -1.42 -46.06
CA GLU A 102 9.52 -2.50 -45.13
C GLU A 102 10.79 -3.01 -44.42
N THR A 103 10.70 -3.36 -43.14
CA THR A 103 11.10 -4.71 -42.69
C THR A 103 10.61 -5.04 -41.26
N GLU A 104 9.78 -6.09 -41.22
CA GLU A 104 9.50 -7.04 -40.13
C GLU A 104 8.68 -6.61 -38.89
N GLY A 105 7.42 -7.08 -38.85
CA GLY A 105 6.57 -7.12 -37.66
C GLY A 105 6.75 -8.44 -36.86
N PRO A 106 5.73 -8.88 -36.11
CA PRO A 106 5.24 -8.26 -34.89
C PRO A 106 5.25 -9.27 -33.73
N ILE A 107 5.60 -8.88 -32.50
CA ILE A 107 5.19 -9.65 -31.32
C ILE A 107 4.65 -8.71 -30.25
N SER A 108 3.32 -8.66 -30.22
CA SER A 108 2.53 -8.27 -29.06
C SER A 108 2.83 -9.22 -27.91
N LEU A 109 3.19 -8.67 -26.74
CA LEU A 109 2.92 -9.36 -25.49
C LEU A 109 2.08 -8.44 -24.60
N LEU A 110 0.78 -8.54 -24.89
CA LEU A 110 -0.31 -8.58 -23.91
C LEU A 110 0.25 -8.81 -22.49
N SER A 111 0.13 -7.81 -21.61
CA SER A 111 0.33 -8.03 -20.19
C SER A 111 -0.75 -8.99 -19.70
N ARG A 112 -0.42 -10.28 -19.69
CA ARG A 112 -1.25 -11.36 -19.18
C ARG A 112 -1.58 -11.03 -17.73
N ALA A 113 -2.83 -10.63 -17.47
CA ALA A 113 -3.35 -10.53 -16.12
C ALA A 113 -3.18 -11.91 -15.46
N GLN A 114 -2.21 -12.01 -14.55
CA GLN A 114 -1.95 -13.22 -13.81
C GLN A 114 -3.07 -13.35 -12.78
N LYS A 115 -4.07 -14.17 -13.09
CA LYS A 115 -5.10 -14.56 -12.14
C LYS A 115 -4.41 -15.33 -11.02
N PHE A 116 -4.31 -14.71 -9.85
CA PHE A 116 -3.89 -15.40 -8.64
C PHE A 116 -5.06 -16.28 -8.19
N THR A 117 -4.88 -17.59 -8.31
CA THR A 117 -5.73 -18.56 -7.62
C THR A 117 -5.18 -18.74 -6.22
N PHE A 118 -5.97 -18.38 -5.21
CA PHE A 118 -5.69 -18.71 -3.82
C PHE A 118 -5.97 -20.20 -3.64
N ALA A 119 -4.95 -21.00 -3.33
CA ALA A 119 -5.18 -22.32 -2.78
C ALA A 119 -5.69 -22.14 -1.35
N SER A 120 -6.84 -22.73 -1.01
CA SER A 120 -7.22 -22.89 0.39
C SER A 120 -6.14 -23.70 1.07
N LEU A 121 -5.37 -23.05 1.94
CA LEU A 121 -4.55 -23.75 2.91
C LEU A 121 -5.51 -24.33 3.94
N ASP A 122 -5.66 -25.65 3.94
CA ASP A 122 -6.26 -26.40 5.04
C ASP A 122 -5.35 -26.22 6.26
N LEU A 123 -5.60 -25.14 7.02
CA LEU A 123 -5.00 -24.95 8.33
C LEU A 123 -5.61 -25.99 9.28
N PRO A 124 -4.78 -26.74 10.03
CA PRO A 124 -5.28 -27.66 11.05
C PRO A 124 -6.11 -26.89 12.08
N ALA A 125 -7.23 -27.49 12.46
CA ALA A 125 -8.25 -26.94 13.36
C ALA A 125 -7.75 -26.83 14.80
N GLU A 126 -6.82 -25.90 15.07
CA GLU A 126 -6.55 -25.41 16.42
C GLU A 126 -6.46 -23.89 16.39
N THR A 127 -7.56 -23.26 15.99
CA THR A 127 -7.80 -21.83 16.18
C THR A 127 -8.09 -21.59 17.66
N TYR A 128 -7.10 -21.10 18.41
CA TYR A 128 -7.34 -20.49 19.71
C TYR A 128 -8.04 -19.15 19.46
N ILE A 129 -9.36 -19.14 19.62
CA ILE A 129 -10.15 -17.91 19.71
C ILE A 129 -9.79 -17.28 21.05
N ILE A 130 -8.98 -16.23 21.03
CA ILE A 130 -8.88 -15.29 22.15
C ILE A 130 -10.06 -14.34 22.00
N THR A 131 -11.12 -14.63 22.74
CA THR A 131 -12.24 -13.72 22.93
C THR A 131 -11.77 -12.57 23.82
N LEU A 132 -11.85 -11.34 23.32
CA LEU A 132 -11.87 -10.13 24.14
C LEU A 132 -13.30 -9.90 24.66
#